data_AF-A0A6A3GTR0-F1
#
_entry.id   AF-A0A6A3GTR0-F1
#
_cell.length_a   1.000
_cell.length_b   1.000
_cell.length_c   1.000
_cell.angle_alpha   90.00
_cell.angle_beta   90.00
_cell.angle_gamma   90.00
#
_symmetry.space_group_name_H-M   'P 1'
#
loop_
_entity.id
_entity.type
_entity.pdbx_description
1 polymer ?
#
loop_
_entity_poly.entity_id
_entity_poly.type
_entity_poly.pdbx_seq_one_letter_code
_entity_poly.pdbx_strand_id
1 'polypeptide(L)'
;MSAEDLFSTSIPTSEHQLQNQENNYSANGQRKHRQHLCKVCSALAPPKTKGFETSYFCRRCTEYHGGYIPLCNCVRRQKTGNKSTRDQIWHATWVNGTVIPAHLIKSIHFRKRKRSEAEDEQKEG
;
A
#
# COMPACT_ATOMS: atom_id res chain seq x y z
N MET A 1 41.68 -21.18 -11.97
CA MET A 1 40.23 -21.15 -12.31
C MET A 1 39.55 -20.37 -11.20
N SER A 2 39.34 -19.09 -11.43
CA SER A 2 38.78 -18.16 -10.44
C SER A 2 37.26 -18.17 -10.62
N ALA A 3 36.52 -18.59 -9.59
CA ALA A 3 35.06 -18.55 -9.60
C ALA A 3 34.62 -17.12 -9.28
N GLU A 4 34.19 -16.43 -10.33
CA GLU A 4 33.66 -15.08 -10.28
C GLU A 4 32.19 -15.15 -9.83
N ASP A 5 31.87 -14.31 -8.86
CA ASP A 5 30.68 -13.45 -8.82
C ASP A 5 29.31 -14.11 -9.04
N LEU A 6 28.61 -14.47 -7.94
CA LEU A 6 27.16 -14.66 -7.97
C LEU A 6 26.49 -14.24 -6.64
N PHE A 7 25.84 -13.08 -6.71
CA PHE A 7 24.69 -12.62 -5.91
C PHE A 7 24.90 -12.28 -4.42
N SER A 8 25.23 -11.01 -4.15
CA SER A 8 24.75 -10.31 -2.94
C SER A 8 24.63 -8.79 -3.11
N THR A 9 23.96 -8.35 -4.17
CA THR A 9 23.33 -7.01 -4.18
C THR A 9 21.85 -7.12 -3.82
N SER A 10 21.55 -7.70 -2.67
CA SER A 10 20.25 -7.49 -2.05
C SER A 10 20.35 -6.27 -1.13
N ILE A 11 19.75 -5.16 -1.57
CA ILE A 11 18.98 -4.15 -0.81
C ILE A 11 18.85 -2.89 -1.69
N PRO A 12 17.62 -2.61 -2.17
CA PRO A 12 17.11 -1.26 -1.97
C PRO A 12 15.80 -1.31 -1.16
N THR A 13 15.83 -1.99 -0.02
CA THR A 13 14.66 -2.15 0.87
C THR A 13 14.44 -0.94 1.80
N SER A 14 15.03 0.22 1.51
CA SER A 14 14.82 1.43 2.32
C SER A 14 13.83 2.41 1.69
N GLU A 15 13.55 2.34 0.39
CA GLU A 15 12.73 3.35 -0.26
C GLU A 15 11.23 3.12 -0.02
N HIS A 16 10.79 1.86 0.01
CA HIS A 16 9.39 1.48 0.10
C HIS A 16 8.98 1.00 1.51
N GLN A 17 9.34 1.75 2.54
CA GLN A 17 8.94 1.41 3.92
C GLN A 17 7.50 1.83 4.22
N LEU A 18 6.75 0.97 4.92
CA LEU A 18 5.44 1.32 5.45
C LEU A 18 5.54 2.32 6.59
N GLN A 19 4.76 3.38 6.49
CA GLN A 19 4.61 4.42 7.50
C GLN A 19 3.23 4.34 8.13
N ASN A 20 3.14 4.58 9.44
CA ASN A 20 1.84 4.69 10.10
C ASN A 20 1.25 6.07 9.81
N GLN A 21 -0.05 6.14 9.58
CA GLN A 21 -0.73 7.39 9.33
C GLN A 21 -0.88 8.20 10.62
N GLU A 22 -0.40 9.44 10.59
CA GLU A 22 -0.48 10.41 11.69
C GLU A 22 -1.87 11.03 11.84
N ASN A 23 -2.71 10.92 10.80
CA ASN A 23 -4.08 11.40 10.82
C ASN A 23 -4.95 10.58 11.78
N ASN A 24 -5.31 11.23 12.88
CA ASN A 24 -6.15 10.71 13.95
C ASN A 24 -7.47 11.47 13.98
N TYR A 25 -8.55 10.81 14.33
CA TYR A 25 -9.84 11.44 14.58
C TYR A 25 -10.29 11.16 16.02
N SER A 26 -11.06 12.09 16.59
CA SER A 26 -11.67 11.91 17.90
C SER A 26 -12.97 11.14 17.73
N ALA A 27 -13.07 9.99 18.39
CA ALA A 27 -14.30 9.20 18.48
C ALA A 27 -14.53 8.80 19.93
N ASN A 28 -15.67 9.21 20.49
CA ASN A 28 -16.05 8.96 21.89
C ASN A 28 -14.96 9.41 22.89
N GLY A 29 -14.36 10.58 22.67
CA GLY A 29 -13.29 11.12 23.53
C GLY A 29 -11.91 10.46 23.37
N GLN A 30 -11.77 9.45 22.50
CA GLN A 30 -10.49 8.79 22.25
C GLN A 30 -9.93 9.15 20.87
N ARG A 31 -8.60 9.38 20.80
CA ARG A 31 -7.88 9.55 19.52
C ARG A 31 -7.73 8.18 18.85
N LYS A 32 -8.26 8.03 17.65
CA LYS A 32 -8.16 6.80 16.85
C LYS A 32 -7.46 7.07 15.53
N HIS A 33 -6.55 6.18 15.15
CA HIS A 33 -5.94 6.22 13.82
C HIS A 33 -6.98 5.90 12.75
N ARG A 34 -7.06 6.72 11.71
CA ARG A 34 -7.95 6.47 10.59
C ARG A 34 -7.47 5.25 9.80
N GLN A 35 -8.36 4.27 9.65
CA GLN A 35 -8.09 3.02 8.95
C GLN A 35 -8.53 3.12 7.48
N HIS A 36 -7.79 2.45 6.60
CA HIS A 36 -8.08 2.40 5.16
C HIS A 36 -8.00 0.97 4.63
N LEU A 37 -8.80 0.66 3.63
CA LEU A 37 -8.78 -0.63 2.95
C LEU A 37 -7.43 -0.88 2.27
N CYS A 38 -6.70 -1.90 2.72
CA CYS A 38 -5.43 -2.30 2.10
C CYS A 38 -5.65 -2.70 0.64
N LYS A 39 -4.83 -2.18 -0.29
CA LYS A 39 -4.98 -2.42 -1.74
C LYS A 39 -4.92 -3.90 -2.09
N VAL A 40 -3.90 -4.59 -1.61
CA VAL A 40 -3.70 -6.03 -1.88
C VAL A 40 -4.77 -6.88 -1.19
N CYS A 41 -5.19 -6.52 0.03
CA CYS A 41 -6.29 -7.21 0.70
C CYS A 41 -7.62 -7.07 -0.06
N SER A 42 -7.89 -5.88 -0.58
CA SER A 42 -9.12 -5.60 -1.32
C SER A 42 -9.14 -6.32 -2.66
N ALA A 43 -8.01 -6.32 -3.37
CA ALA A 43 -7.87 -7.05 -4.64
C ALA A 43 -8.00 -8.57 -4.46
N LEU A 44 -7.37 -9.13 -3.42
CA LEU A 44 -7.44 -10.57 -3.12
C LEU A 44 -8.62 -10.94 -2.21
N ALA A 45 -9.63 -10.09 -2.09
CA ALA A 45 -10.86 -10.41 -1.38
C ALA A 45 -11.77 -11.26 -2.27
N PRO A 46 -12.39 -12.34 -1.76
CA PRO A 46 -13.45 -13.05 -2.45
C PRO A 46 -14.57 -12.08 -2.86
N PRO A 47 -15.33 -12.43 -3.91
CA PRO A 47 -16.49 -11.66 -4.33
C PRO A 47 -17.42 -11.36 -3.14
N LYS A 48 -17.94 -10.14 -3.08
CA LYS A 48 -18.86 -9.66 -2.04
C LYS A 48 -18.28 -9.62 -0.61
N THR A 49 -16.96 -9.78 -0.44
CA THR A 49 -16.32 -9.61 0.87
C THR A 49 -15.44 -8.36 0.91
N LYS A 50 -15.40 -7.70 2.08
CA LYS A 50 -14.56 -6.53 2.29
C LYS A 50 -13.11 -6.94 2.57
N GLY A 51 -12.16 -6.23 1.99
CA GLY A 51 -10.73 -6.37 2.32
C GLY A 51 -10.42 -5.91 3.75
N PHE A 52 -9.28 -6.34 4.28
CA PHE A 52 -8.81 -5.86 5.58
C PHE A 52 -8.35 -4.41 5.53
N GLU A 53 -8.56 -3.71 6.64
CA GLU A 53 -8.12 -2.33 6.82
C GLU A 53 -6.73 -2.25 7.46
N THR A 54 -6.12 -1.07 7.36
CA THR A 54 -4.81 -0.75 7.92
C THR A 54 -4.64 0.75 8.13
N SER A 55 -3.84 1.12 9.13
CA SER A 55 -3.34 2.49 9.32
C SER A 55 -2.02 2.75 8.61
N TYR A 56 -1.42 1.73 7.97
CA TYR A 56 -0.13 1.86 7.31
C TYR A 56 -0.27 2.15 5.81
N PHE A 57 0.71 2.86 5.26
CA PHE A 57 0.78 3.16 3.83
C PHE A 57 2.23 3.26 3.35
N CYS A 58 2.45 3.09 2.05
CA CYS A 58 3.74 3.36 1.44
C CYS A 58 3.74 4.78 0.86
N ARG A 59 4.58 5.67 1.42
CA ARG A 59 4.69 7.08 0.97
C ARG A 59 5.14 7.18 -0.48
N ARG A 60 6.20 6.48 -0.86
CA ARG A 60 6.75 6.50 -2.23
C ARG A 60 5.76 6.01 -3.28
N CYS A 61 5.07 4.89 -3.01
CA CYS A 61 4.03 4.43 -3.93
C CYS A 61 2.85 5.41 -4.00
N THR A 62 2.54 6.08 -2.89
CA THR A 62 1.49 7.11 -2.89
C THR A 62 1.87 8.32 -3.75
N GLU A 63 3.13 8.76 -3.70
CA GLU A 63 3.66 9.82 -4.54
C GLU A 63 3.69 9.39 -6.01
N TYR A 64 4.25 8.22 -6.30
CA TYR A 64 4.37 7.66 -7.65
C TYR A 64 3.03 7.45 -8.37
N HIS A 65 2.03 6.89 -7.68
CA HIS A 65 0.70 6.64 -8.25
C HIS A 65 -0.26 7.84 -8.14
N GLY A 66 0.16 8.96 -7.53
CA GLY A 66 -0.68 10.14 -7.33
C GLY A 66 -1.93 9.88 -6.47
N GLY A 67 -1.93 8.83 -5.65
CA GLY A 67 -3.10 8.37 -4.90
C GLY A 67 -2.73 7.49 -3.71
N TYR A 68 -3.50 7.57 -2.63
CA TYR A 68 -3.16 6.92 -1.36
C TYR A 68 -3.05 5.38 -1.48
N ILE A 69 -1.89 4.84 -1.08
CA ILE A 69 -1.56 3.40 -1.14
C ILE A 69 -1.47 2.80 0.28
N PRO A 70 -2.62 2.45 0.89
CA PRO A 70 -2.65 1.71 2.15
C PRO A 70 -2.24 0.25 1.94
N LEU A 71 -1.30 -0.22 2.76
CA LEU A 71 -0.73 -1.56 2.73
C LEU A 71 -0.53 -2.06 4.15
N CYS A 72 -0.78 -3.34 4.40
CA CYS A 72 -0.55 -3.94 5.71
C CYS A 72 0.61 -4.93 5.68
N ASN A 73 1.32 -5.06 6.80
CA ASN A 73 2.44 -5.98 6.91
C ASN A 73 2.05 -7.37 7.45
N CYS A 74 0.78 -7.77 7.30
CA CYS A 74 0.30 -9.04 7.81
C CYS A 74 0.19 -10.09 6.71
N VAL A 75 0.68 -11.30 6.97
CA VAL A 75 0.30 -12.46 6.17
C VAL A 75 -1.18 -12.77 6.43
N ARG A 76 -1.99 -12.84 5.37
CA ARG A 76 -3.42 -13.13 5.45
C ARG A 76 -3.74 -14.30 4.52
N ARG A 77 -4.74 -15.10 4.87
CA ARG A 77 -5.15 -16.32 4.13
C ARG A 77 -4.06 -17.39 4.09
N GLN A 78 -3.39 -17.64 5.23
CA GLN A 78 -2.34 -18.65 5.36
C GLN A 78 -2.82 -20.06 4.98
N LYS A 79 -4.10 -20.38 5.22
CA LYS A 79 -4.73 -21.65 4.82
C LYS A 79 -4.69 -21.91 3.31
N THR A 80 -4.50 -20.88 2.50
CA THR A 80 -4.36 -20.97 1.03
C THR A 80 -2.88 -21.09 0.59
N GLY A 81 -1.95 -21.34 1.53
CA GLY A 81 -0.51 -21.45 1.25
C GLY A 81 0.22 -20.11 1.10
N ASN A 82 -0.43 -18.97 1.38
CA ASN A 82 0.22 -17.67 1.29
C ASN A 82 1.24 -17.47 2.41
N LYS A 83 2.49 -17.17 2.05
CA LYS A 83 3.61 -16.92 2.96
C LYS A 83 4.06 -15.45 2.99
N SER A 84 3.57 -14.64 2.05
CA SER A 84 4.02 -13.25 1.90
C SER A 84 3.09 -12.26 2.61
N THR A 85 3.67 -11.21 3.19
CA THR A 85 2.92 -10.07 3.70
C THR A 85 2.31 -9.29 2.54
N ARG A 86 1.28 -8.48 2.80
CA ARG A 86 0.66 -7.68 1.73
C ARG A 86 1.58 -6.59 1.20
N ASP A 87 2.45 -6.08 2.05
CA ASP A 87 3.60 -5.27 1.69
C ASP A 87 4.50 -5.95 0.65
N GLN A 88 4.97 -7.17 0.95
CA GLN A 88 5.81 -7.95 0.04
C GLN A 88 5.11 -8.27 -1.29
N ILE A 89 3.82 -8.63 -1.27
CA ILE A 89 3.07 -8.88 -2.51
C ILE A 89 3.02 -7.61 -3.37
N TRP A 90 2.78 -6.44 -2.76
CA TRP A 90 2.74 -5.18 -3.51
C TRP A 90 4.10 -4.81 -4.11
N HIS A 91 5.15 -4.86 -3.30
CA HIS A 91 6.48 -4.39 -3.70
C HIS A 91 7.23 -5.40 -4.56
N ALA A 92 7.27 -6.67 -4.17
CA ALA A 92 8.02 -7.70 -4.88
C ALA A 92 7.20 -8.34 -6.01
N THR A 93 5.98 -8.82 -5.73
CA THR A 93 5.20 -9.57 -6.73
C THR A 93 4.53 -8.66 -7.75
N TRP A 94 4.00 -7.52 -7.34
CA TRP A 94 3.33 -6.55 -8.24
C TRP A 94 4.23 -5.40 -8.65
N VAL A 95 5.53 -5.44 -8.30
CA VAL A 95 6.55 -4.46 -8.67
C VAL A 95 6.06 -3.03 -8.41
N ASN A 96 5.85 -2.72 -7.13
CA ASN A 96 5.31 -1.44 -6.65
C ASN A 96 3.93 -1.07 -7.22
N GLY A 97 3.15 -2.05 -7.67
CA GLY A 97 1.83 -1.87 -8.28
C GLY A 97 1.83 -1.62 -9.78
N THR A 98 2.95 -1.85 -10.47
CA THR A 98 3.06 -1.72 -11.94
C THR A 98 2.69 -3.00 -12.69
N VAL A 99 2.84 -4.17 -12.05
CA VAL A 99 2.58 -5.50 -12.64
C VAL A 99 1.47 -6.21 -11.87
N ILE A 100 0.32 -5.56 -11.76
CA ILE A 100 -0.86 -6.14 -11.10
C ILE A 100 -1.49 -7.17 -12.06
N PRO A 101 -1.82 -8.39 -11.60
CA PRO A 101 -2.51 -9.38 -12.44
C PRO A 101 -3.80 -8.83 -13.06
N ALA A 102 -4.02 -9.07 -14.36
CA ALA A 102 -5.12 -8.47 -15.12
C ALA A 102 -6.51 -8.68 -14.50
N HIS A 103 -6.74 -9.86 -13.89
CA HIS A 103 -7.99 -10.18 -13.20
C HIS A 103 -8.21 -9.39 -11.89
N LEU A 104 -7.18 -8.73 -11.36
CA LEU A 104 -7.21 -7.94 -10.13
C LEU A 104 -7.16 -6.43 -10.35
N ILE A 105 -6.72 -5.96 -11.53
CA ILE A 105 -6.58 -4.53 -11.85
C ILE A 105 -7.88 -3.76 -11.59
N LYS A 106 -9.03 -4.32 -11.99
CA LYS A 106 -10.35 -3.68 -11.81
C LYS A 106 -10.75 -3.48 -10.34
N SER A 107 -10.10 -4.18 -9.42
CA SER A 107 -10.36 -4.08 -7.98
C SER A 107 -9.50 -3.02 -7.29
N ILE A 108 -8.56 -2.39 -8.01
CA ILE A 108 -7.61 -1.42 -7.47
C ILE A 108 -7.85 -0.05 -8.11
N HIS A 109 -8.29 0.89 -7.29
CA HIS A 109 -8.50 2.27 -7.71
C HIS A 109 -7.52 3.21 -7.00
N PHE A 110 -6.71 3.95 -7.76
CA PHE A 110 -5.86 5.01 -7.26
C PHE A 110 -6.70 6.27 -7.08
N ARG A 111 -7.29 6.43 -5.89
CA ARG A 111 -8.06 7.63 -5.57
C ARG A 111 -7.07 8.79 -5.41
N LYS A 112 -7.21 9.82 -6.25
CA LYS A 112 -6.49 11.09 -6.09
C LYS A 112 -6.73 11.62 -4.68
N ARG A 113 -5.69 12.18 -4.06
CA ARG A 113 -5.87 12.90 -2.79
C ARG A 113 -6.86 14.04 -3.02
N LYS A 114 -7.83 14.23 -2.11
CA LYS A 114 -8.63 15.46 -2.09
C LYS A 114 -7.64 16.59 -1.79
N ARG A 115 -7.56 17.57 -2.68
CA ARG A 115 -6.76 18.79 -2.50
C ARG A 115 -7.05 19.33 -1.10
N SER A 116 -6.02 19.57 -0.30
CA SER A 116 -6.18 20.37 0.91
C SER A 116 -6.59 21.78 0.49
N GLU A 117 -7.54 22.39 1.20
CA GLU A 117 -8.06 23.75 0.94
C GLU A 117 -6.93 24.80 0.85
N ALA A 118 -5.76 24.52 1.43
CA ALA A 118 -4.54 25.34 1.35
C ALA A 118 -3.95 25.52 -0.07
N GLU A 119 -4.36 24.75 -1.08
CA GLU A 119 -3.85 24.92 -2.45
C GLU A 119 -4.82 25.71 -3.37
N ASP A 120 -6.02 26.06 -2.90
CA ASP A 120 -6.98 26.88 -3.66
C ASP A 120 -6.74 28.39 -3.49
N GLU A 121 -6.05 28.84 -2.44
CA GLU A 121 -5.69 30.26 -2.23
C GLU A 121 -4.58 30.79 -3.17
N GLN A 122 -3.97 29.95 -4.00
CA GLN A 122 -2.92 30.36 -4.95
C GLN A 122 -3.43 30.56 -6.40
N LYS A 123 -4.75 30.60 -6.62
CA LYS A 123 -5.34 30.80 -7.97
C LYS A 123 -6.21 32.04 -8.13
N GLU A 124 -6.27 32.92 -7.12
CA GLU A 124 -6.89 34.25 -7.22
C GLU A 124 -5.86 35.36 -7.01
N GLY A 125 -4.84 35.38 -7.88
CA GLY A 125 -3.91 36.50 -8.03
C GLY A 125 -4.06 37.14 -9.41
#